data_AF-A0A953UGC6-F1
#
_entry.id   AF-A0A953UGC6-F1
#
_cell.length_a   1.000
_cell.length_b   1.000
_cell.length_c   1.000
_cell.angle_alpha   90.00
_cell.angle_beta   90.00
_cell.angle_gamma   90.00
#
_symmetry.space_group_name_H-M   'P 1'
#
loop_
_entity.id
_entity.type
_entity.pdbx_description
1 polymer ?
#
loop_
_entity_poly.entity_id
_entity_poly.type
_entity_poly.pdbx_seq_one_letter_code
_entity_poly.pdbx_strand_id
1 'polypeptide(L)' 'MTEFPILNALIFAALGVLAFVAAFSIVAKLAPFDLWKEIVHEHNVAAAILAGAVALGLCWIIAATMH' A
#
# COMPACT_ATOMS: atom_id res chain seq x y z
N MET A 1 10.61 -16.55 -24.32
CA MET A 1 11.39 -16.25 -23.10
C MET A 1 11.89 -14.83 -23.25
N THR A 2 11.19 -13.85 -22.67
CA THR A 2 11.51 -12.43 -22.87
C THR A 2 12.78 -12.07 -22.12
N GLU A 3 13.71 -11.43 -22.81
CA GLU A 3 15.14 -11.35 -22.50
C GLU A 3 15.54 -10.47 -21.30
N PHE A 4 14.59 -10.02 -20.46
CA PHE A 4 14.88 -9.20 -19.27
C PHE A 4 13.90 -9.50 -18.12
N PRO A 5 14.11 -10.59 -17.34
CA PRO A 5 13.27 -10.94 -16.19
C PRO A 5 13.17 -9.80 -15.17
N ILE A 6 14.23 -9.01 -15.02
CA ILE A 6 14.30 -7.85 -14.13
C ILE A 6 13.37 -6.72 -14.61
N LEU A 7 13.24 -6.51 -15.92
CA LEU A 7 12.40 -5.44 -16.47
C LEU A 7 10.91 -5.74 -16.26
N ASN A 8 10.49 -6.98 -16.49
CA ASN A 8 9.11 -7.40 -16.17
C ASN A 8 8.83 -7.30 -14.67
N ALA A 9 9.74 -7.78 -13.81
CA ALA A 9 9.58 -7.66 -12.36
C ALA A 9 9.44 -6.19 -11.93
N LEU A 10 10.22 -5.28 -12.51
CA LEU A 10 10.16 -3.85 -12.21
C LEU A 10 8.84 -3.21 -12.65
N ILE A 11 8.33 -3.59 -13.84
CA ILE A 11 7.05 -3.11 -14.37
C ILE A 11 5.89 -3.61 -13.51
N PHE A 12 5.89 -4.88 -13.11
CA PHE A 12 4.86 -5.45 -12.24
C PHE A 12 4.91 -4.88 -10.82
N ALA A 13 6.11 -4.69 -10.25
CA ALA A 13 6.28 -4.02 -8.96
C ALA A 13 5.77 -2.57 -9.02
N ALA A 14 6.08 -1.82 -10.09
CA ALA A 14 5.59 -0.45 -10.27
C ALA A 14 4.07 -0.38 -10.44
N LEU A 15 3.46 -1.31 -11.18
CA LEU A 15 2.02 -1.47 -11.30
C LEU A 15 1.36 -1.78 -9.95
N GLY A 16 1.98 -2.65 -9.14
CA GLY A 16 1.54 -2.97 -7.79
C GLY A 16 1.56 -1.75 -6.87
N VAL A 17 2.64 -0.96 -6.90
CA VAL A 17 2.76 0.30 -6.15
C VAL A 17 1.70 1.32 -6.59
N LEU A 18 1.46 1.46 -7.90
CA LEU A 18 0.43 2.36 -8.43
C LEU A 18 -0.98 1.96 -8.00
N ALA A 19 -1.32 0.68 -8.12
CA ALA A 19 -2.61 0.15 -7.67
C ALA A 19 -2.81 0.34 -6.16
N PHE A 20 -1.73 0.16 -5.39
CA PHE A 20 -1.73 0.38 -3.95
C PHE A 20 -1.95 1.85 -3.56
N VAL A 21 -1.24 2.79 -4.19
CA VAL A 21 -1.42 4.22 -3.93
C VAL A 21 -2.83 4.66 -4.30
N ALA A 22 -3.39 4.12 -5.39
CA ALA A 22 -4.77 4.38 -5.79
C ALA A 22 -5.76 3.82 -4.74
N ALA A 23 -5.61 2.56 -4.32
CA ALA A 23 -6.48 1.95 -3.32
C ALA A 23 -6.37 2.64 -1.96
N PHE A 24 -5.15 2.97 -1.50
CA PHE A 24 -4.94 3.72 -0.27
C PHE A 24 -5.54 5.12 -0.34
N SER A 25 -5.37 5.82 -1.46
CA SER A 25 -5.99 7.14 -1.65
C SER A 25 -7.51 7.05 -1.65
N ILE A 26 -8.09 6.01 -2.26
CA ILE A 26 -9.54 5.78 -2.23
C ILE A 26 -10.01 5.49 -0.81
N VAL A 27 -9.33 4.60 -0.07
CA VAL A 27 -9.70 4.26 1.31
C VAL A 27 -9.52 5.46 2.25
N ALA A 28 -8.42 6.19 2.13
CA ALA A 28 -8.15 7.39 2.93
C ALA A 28 -9.13 8.53 2.62
N LYS A 29 -9.61 8.63 1.38
CA LYS A 29 -10.60 9.64 0.97
C LYS A 29 -12.04 9.21 1.25
N LEU A 30 -12.30 7.90 1.29
CA LEU A 30 -13.61 7.34 1.64
C LEU A 30 -13.78 7.26 3.16
N ALA A 31 -12.69 7.07 3.93
CA ALA A 31 -12.66 7.24 5.37
C ALA A 31 -12.95 8.73 5.67
N PRO A 32 -14.14 9.07 6.21
CA PRO A 32 -14.53 10.45 6.46
C PRO A 32 -13.89 11.00 7.76
N PHE A 33 -12.73 10.49 8.13
CA PHE A 33 -12.01 10.79 9.36
C PHE A 33 -10.56 11.16 9.01
N ASP A 34 -10.04 12.24 9.58
CA ASP A 34 -8.63 12.62 9.44
C ASP A 34 -7.76 11.59 10.17
N LEU A 35 -7.33 10.52 9.49
CA LEU A 35 -6.47 9.47 10.07
C LEU A 35 -5.27 10.06 10.80
N TRP A 36 -4.67 11.12 10.27
CA TRP A 36 -3.53 11.77 10.90
C TRP A 36 -3.88 12.44 12.24
N LYS A 37 -5.08 13.04 12.31
CA LYS A 37 -5.57 13.69 13.52
C LYS A 37 -6.04 12.64 14.53
N GLU A 38 -6.67 11.56 14.08
CA GLU A 38 -7.10 10.45 14.92
C GLU A 38 -5.93 9.68 15.54
N ILE A 39 -4.88 9.40 14.76
CA ILE A 39 -3.68 8.70 15.24
C ILE A 39 -2.91 9.56 16.23
N VAL A 40 -2.73 10.86 15.95
CA VAL A 40 -1.86 11.74 16.75
C VAL A 40 -2.59 12.43 17.91
N HIS A 41 -3.81 12.92 17.72
CA HIS A 41 -4.57 13.60 18.77
C HIS A 41 -5.48 12.67 19.59
N GLU A 42 -6.16 11.71 18.95
CA GLU A 42 -7.05 10.78 19.65
C GLU A 42 -6.37 9.48 20.08
N HIS A 43 -5.11 9.27 19.70
CA HIS A 43 -4.39 8.01 19.98
C HIS A 43 -5.15 6.78 19.44
N ASN A 44 -5.89 6.95 18.33
CA ASN A 44 -6.73 5.91 17.79
C ASN A 44 -5.88 4.78 17.18
N VAL A 45 -5.74 3.70 17.95
CA VAL A 45 -5.00 2.49 17.57
C VAL A 45 -5.59 1.85 16.32
N ALA A 46 -6.89 1.97 16.07
CA ALA A 46 -7.52 1.41 14.88
C ALA A 46 -6.97 2.03 13.58
N ALA A 47 -6.78 3.35 13.55
CA ALA A 47 -6.19 4.04 12.42
C ALA A 47 -4.70 3.70 12.23
N ALA A 48 -3.96 3.51 13.34
CA ALA A 48 -2.57 3.05 13.29
C ALA A 48 -2.45 1.60 12.76
N ILE A 49 -3.34 0.69 13.19
CA ILE A 49 -3.42 -0.68 12.68
C ILE A 49 -3.77 -0.66 11.19
N LEU A 50 -4.70 0.18 10.75
CA LEU A 50 -5.07 0.30 9.34
C LEU A 50 -3.88 0.76 8.49
N ALA A 51 -3.13 1.77 8.95
CA ALA A 51 -1.90 2.22 8.30
C ALA A 51 -0.82 1.12 8.26
N GLY A 52 -0.65 0.36 9.36
CA GLY A 52 0.27 -0.78 9.42
C GLY A 52 -0.13 -1.94 8.49
N ALA A 53 -1.42 -2.27 8.42
CA ALA A 53 -1.95 -3.32 7.54
C ALA A 53 -1.76 -2.97 6.06
N VAL A 54 -1.95 -1.69 5.72
CA VAL A 54 -1.64 -1.15 4.39
C VAL A 54 -0.15 -1.30 4.08
N ALA A 55 0.75 -0.89 4.99
CA ALA A 55 2.19 -1.07 4.80
C ALA A 55 2.61 -2.55 4.65
N LEU A 56 1.99 -3.48 5.40
CA LEU A 56 2.22 -4.92 5.25
C LEU A 56 1.72 -5.47 3.92
N GLY A 57 0.56 -5.01 3.45
CA GLY A 57 0.03 -5.34 2.12
C GLY A 57 1.00 -4.95 1.00
N LEU A 58 1.67 -3.80 1.13
CA LEU A 58 2.72 -3.36 0.18
C LEU A 58 3.90 -4.34 0.15
N CYS A 59 4.43 -4.69 1.32
CA CYS A 59 5.50 -5.69 1.44
C CYS A 59 5.10 -7.02 0.79
N TRP A 60 3.85 -7.43 0.95
CA TRP A 60 3.34 -8.68 0.36
C TRP A 60 3.25 -8.62 -1.16
N ILE A 61 2.73 -7.54 -1.74
CA ILE A 61 2.62 -7.39 -3.20
C ILE A 61 4.02 -7.40 -3.83
N ILE A 62 5.00 -6.74 -3.21
CA ILE A 62 6.40 -6.74 -3.65
C ILE A 62 6.99 -8.16 -3.54
N ALA A 63 6.77 -8.86 -2.43
CA ALA A 63 7.26 -10.23 -2.27
C ALA A 63 6.64 -11.19 -3.29
N ALA A 64 5.34 -11.05 -3.56
CA ALA A 64 4.62 -11.88 -4.53
C ALA A 64 5.02 -11.61 -5.99
N THR A 65 5.58 -10.44 -6.30
CA THR A 65 6.11 -10.12 -7.64
C THR A 65 7.55 -10.57 -7.84
N MET A 66 8.26 -10.93 -6.76
CA MET A 66 9.63 -11.47 -6.82
C MET A 66 9.69 -13.00 -7.01
N HIS A 67 8.54 -13.69 -7.05
CA HIS A 67 8.42 -15.11 -7.37
C HIS A 67 7.79 -15.29 -8.75
#